data_AF-A0A3D4HPR9-F1
#
_entry.id   AF-A0A3D4HPR9-F1
#
_cell.length_a   1.000
_cell.length_b   1.000
_cell.length_c   1.000
_cell.angle_alpha   90.00
_cell.angle_beta   90.00
_cell.angle_gamma   90.00
#
_symmetry.space_group_name_H-M   'P 1'
#
loop_
_entity.id
_entity.type
_entity.pdbx_description
1 polymer ?
#
loop_
_entity_poly.entity_id
_entity_poly.type
_entity_poly.pdbx_seq_one_letter_code
_entity_poly.pdbx_strand_id
1 'polypeptide(L)'
;MIVNTAFLEKIIFFKIYLPISKPGIATVFFVEYVAKWNSIMLPATLITDQNKYTLPLMLKAMIMQDDSTSGAALAPDNAVMAAIVISTIPLLLIYIFAQRFLLAGMSLGATKE
;
A
#
# COMPACT_ATOMS: atom_id res chain seq x y z
N MET A 1 -2.16 -48.10 -10.88
CA MET A 1 -2.74 -46.80 -11.29
C MET A 1 -2.19 -45.74 -10.35
N ILE A 2 -0.98 -45.24 -10.62
CA ILE A 2 -0.31 -44.23 -9.78
C ILE A 2 -0.89 -42.89 -10.21
N VAL A 3 -1.93 -42.44 -9.52
CA VAL A 3 -2.41 -41.06 -9.67
C VAL A 3 -1.25 -40.16 -9.27
N ASN A 4 -0.85 -39.30 -10.20
CA ASN A 4 0.30 -38.41 -10.10
C ASN A 4 0.20 -37.56 -8.82
N THR A 5 0.93 -37.95 -7.78
CA THR A 5 0.92 -37.34 -6.44
C THR A 5 1.25 -35.85 -6.50
N ALA A 6 2.15 -35.45 -7.40
CA ALA A 6 2.52 -34.06 -7.60
C ALA A 6 1.37 -33.18 -8.15
N PHE A 7 0.40 -33.78 -8.86
CA PHE A 7 -0.79 -33.05 -9.33
C PHE A 7 -1.79 -32.81 -8.20
N LEU A 8 -1.96 -33.80 -7.31
CA LEU A 8 -2.80 -33.68 -6.12
C LEU A 8 -2.24 -32.65 -5.13
N GLU A 9 -0.92 -32.63 -4.92
CA GLU A 9 -0.24 -31.63 -4.07
C GLU A 9 -0.51 -30.20 -4.53
N LYS A 10 -0.38 -29.93 -5.84
CA LYS A 10 -0.69 -28.61 -6.42
C LYS A 10 -2.16 -28.24 -6.21
N ILE A 11 -3.09 -29.17 -6.44
CA ILE A 11 -4.52 -28.90 -6.24
C ILE A 11 -4.81 -28.58 -4.77
N ILE A 12 -4.28 -29.35 -3.83
CA ILE A 12 -4.46 -29.13 -2.39
C ILE A 12 -3.91 -27.75 -2.00
N PHE A 13 -2.71 -27.41 -2.46
CA PHE A 13 -2.10 -26.11 -2.20
C PHE A 13 -2.96 -24.93 -2.70
N PHE A 14 -3.33 -24.94 -3.98
CA PHE A 14 -4.08 -23.81 -4.59
C PHE A 14 -5.55 -23.76 -4.19
N LYS A 15 -6.17 -24.91 -3.86
CA LYS A 15 -7.62 -25.01 -3.61
C LYS A 15 -7.99 -25.04 -2.13
N ILE A 16 -7.06 -25.40 -1.24
CA ILE A 16 -7.28 -25.50 0.20
C ILE A 16 -6.41 -24.49 0.95
N TYR A 17 -5.08 -24.57 0.83
CA TYR A 17 -4.18 -23.68 1.60
C TYR A 17 -4.30 -22.20 1.16
N LEU A 18 -4.22 -21.93 -0.14
CA LEU A 18 -4.29 -20.56 -0.68
C LEU A 18 -5.55 -19.78 -0.25
N PRO A 19 -6.79 -20.31 -0.35
CA PRO A 19 -7.97 -19.57 0.09
C PRO A 19 -8.06 -19.37 1.61
N ILE A 20 -7.54 -20.29 2.41
CA ILE A 20 -7.49 -20.15 3.88
C ILE A 20 -6.47 -19.08 4.29
N SER A 21 -5.38 -18.95 3.55
CA SER A 21 -4.37 -17.90 3.78
C SER A 21 -4.75 -16.54 3.20
N LYS A 22 -5.81 -16.41 2.40
CA LYS A 22 -6.29 -15.12 1.83
C LYS A 22 -6.38 -13.98 2.85
N PRO A 23 -7.00 -14.14 4.04
CA PRO A 23 -7.04 -13.06 5.04
C PRO A 23 -5.64 -12.68 5.55
N GLY A 24 -4.75 -13.65 5.77
CA GLY A 24 -3.36 -13.39 6.20
C GLY A 24 -2.53 -12.68 5.12
N ILE A 25 -2.65 -13.14 3.87
CA ILE A 25 -1.98 -12.52 2.71
C ILE A 25 -2.48 -11.09 2.51
N ALA A 26 -3.80 -10.85 2.68
CA ALA A 26 -4.38 -9.51 2.57
C ALA A 26 -3.80 -8.56 3.63
N THR A 27 -3.62 -9.01 4.86
CA THR A 27 -2.99 -8.21 5.92
C THR A 27 -1.54 -7.86 5.60
N VAL A 28 -0.73 -8.84 5.20
CA VAL A 28 0.68 -8.61 4.84
C VAL A 28 0.78 -7.67 3.63
N PHE A 29 -0.05 -7.90 2.60
CA PHE A 29 -0.13 -7.03 1.43
C PHE A 29 -0.48 -5.59 1.81
N PHE A 30 -1.47 -5.40 2.69
CA PHE A 30 -1.88 -4.08 3.16
C PHE A 30 -0.73 -3.35 3.88
N VAL A 31 -0.09 -4.01 4.85
CA VAL A 31 1.01 -3.42 5.61
C VAL A 31 2.18 -3.04 4.69
N GLU A 32 2.56 -3.94 3.78
CA GLU A 32 3.63 -3.69 2.82
C GLU A 32 3.26 -2.57 1.83
N TYR A 33 2.02 -2.54 1.33
CA TYR A 33 1.55 -1.49 0.45
C TYR A 33 1.63 -0.12 1.13
N VAL A 34 1.15 0.00 2.36
CA VAL A 34 1.22 1.25 3.14
C VAL A 34 2.68 1.66 3.36
N ALA A 35 3.56 0.71 3.70
CA ALA A 35 4.99 0.98 3.89
C ALA A 35 5.66 1.50 2.61
N LYS A 36 5.36 0.88 1.46
CA LYS A 36 5.90 1.32 0.15
C LYS A 36 5.31 2.65 -0.30
N TRP A 37 4.00 2.86 -0.09
CA TRP A 37 3.33 4.11 -0.43
C TRP A 37 3.87 5.28 0.38
N ASN A 38 4.21 5.08 1.66
CA ASN A 38 4.82 6.12 2.49
C ASN A 38 6.35 6.21 2.35
N SER A 39 6.97 5.37 1.53
CA SER A 39 8.42 5.35 1.39
C SER A 39 8.92 6.53 0.57
N ILE A 40 9.55 7.48 1.25
CA ILE A 40 10.16 8.66 0.62
C ILE A 40 11.66 8.47 0.38
N MET A 41 12.35 7.76 1.27
CA MET A 41 13.82 7.65 1.27
C MET A 41 14.37 6.93 0.04
N LEU A 42 13.70 5.85 -0.36
CA LEU A 42 14.10 5.00 -1.49
C LEU A 42 13.96 5.74 -2.84
N PRO A 43 12.80 6.34 -3.18
CA PRO A 43 12.68 7.11 -4.40
C PRO A 43 13.51 8.40 -4.36
N ALA A 44 13.68 9.07 -3.21
CA ALA A 44 14.54 10.25 -3.12
C ALA A 44 16.01 9.97 -3.48
N THR A 45 16.49 8.75 -3.19
CA THR A 45 17.87 8.36 -3.46
C THR A 45 18.05 7.83 -4.89
N LEU A 46 17.05 7.10 -5.42
CA LEU A 46 17.14 6.47 -6.73
C LEU A 46 16.67 7.35 -7.88
N ILE A 47 15.78 8.31 -7.63
CA ILE A 47 15.12 9.10 -8.67
C ILE A 47 15.73 10.50 -8.67
N THR A 48 16.52 10.78 -9.72
CA THR A 48 17.12 12.10 -9.96
C THR A 48 16.23 13.01 -10.82
N ASP A 49 15.28 12.44 -11.57
CA ASP A 49 14.40 13.17 -12.48
C ASP A 49 13.06 13.53 -11.80
N GLN A 50 12.75 14.83 -11.78
CA GLN A 50 11.55 15.39 -11.13
C GLN A 50 10.24 14.86 -11.75
N ASN A 51 10.24 14.46 -13.03
CA ASN A 51 9.06 13.91 -13.70
C ASN A 51 8.69 12.50 -13.22
N LYS A 52 9.59 11.82 -12.48
CA LYS A 52 9.39 10.47 -11.95
C LYS A 52 9.16 10.47 -10.45
N TYR A 53 8.98 11.64 -9.83
CA TYR A 53 8.73 11.71 -8.41
C TYR A 53 7.45 10.98 -8.05
N THR A 54 7.55 10.13 -7.02
CA THR A 54 6.38 9.52 -6.42
C THR A 54 5.54 10.62 -5.73
N LEU A 55 4.22 10.45 -5.64
CA LEU A 55 3.33 11.43 -4.97
C LEU A 55 3.88 11.92 -3.62
N PRO A 56 4.35 11.04 -2.70
CA PRO A 56 4.91 11.46 -1.41
C PRO A 56 6.22 12.25 -1.53
N LEU A 57 7.07 11.91 -2.50
CA LEU A 57 8.34 12.60 -2.74
C LEU A 57 8.10 14.00 -3.31
N MET A 58 7.16 14.13 -4.26
CA MET A 58 6.76 15.40 -4.83
C MET A 58 6.16 16.32 -3.76
N LEU A 59 5.28 15.80 -2.91
CA LEU A 59 4.73 16.53 -1.77
C LEU A 59 5.81 17.07 -0.82
N LYS A 60 6.77 16.22 -0.44
CA LYS A 60 7.89 16.66 0.41
C LYS A 60 8.75 17.73 -0.28
N ALA A 61 8.99 17.59 -1.58
CA ALA A 61 9.76 18.55 -2.35
C ALA A 61 9.05 19.92 -2.47
N MET A 62 7.72 19.94 -2.57
CA MET A 62 6.91 21.17 -2.59
C MET A 62 6.97 21.88 -1.22
N ILE A 63 6.73 21.14 -0.13
CA ILE A 63 6.73 21.70 1.23
C ILE A 63 8.13 22.24 1.62
N MET A 64 9.21 21.52 1.31
CA MET A 64 10.57 21.95 1.67
C MET A 64 11.09 23.12 0.83
N GLN A 65 10.57 23.30 -0.40
CA GLN A 65 10.95 24.43 -1.25
C GLN A 65 10.28 25.74 -0.82
N ASP A 66 9.08 25.69 -0.25
CA ASP A 66 8.41 26.89 0.29
C ASP A 66 9.17 27.52 1.48
N ASP A 67 9.86 26.72 2.29
CA ASP A 67 10.71 27.21 3.39
C ASP A 67 12.01 27.90 2.93
N SER A 68 12.36 27.79 1.64
CA SER A 68 13.65 28.24 1.10
C SER A 68 13.67 29.73 0.74
N THR A 69 13.60 30.62 1.74
CA THR A 69 14.11 32.02 1.82
C THR A 69 13.90 32.99 0.62
N SER A 70 13.16 32.61 -0.42
CA SER A 70 13.12 33.29 -1.71
C SER A 70 11.75 33.84 -2.05
N GLY A 71 10.93 34.18 -1.05
CA GLY A 71 9.73 35.05 -1.18
C GLY A 71 8.64 34.66 -2.19
N ALA A 72 8.81 33.58 -2.94
CA ALA A 72 7.91 33.10 -3.98
C ALA A 72 7.64 31.64 -3.69
N ALA A 73 6.48 31.38 -3.08
CA ALA A 73 5.97 30.02 -2.95
C ALA A 73 5.86 29.43 -4.36
N LEU A 74 6.60 28.36 -4.63
CA LEU A 74 6.60 27.70 -5.96
C LEU A 74 5.25 27.00 -6.22
N ALA A 75 4.49 26.73 -5.16
CA ALA A 75 3.11 26.27 -5.23
C ALA A 75 2.27 27.00 -4.18
N PRO A 76 1.05 27.47 -4.52
CA PRO A 76 0.14 28.00 -3.52
C PRO A 76 -0.25 26.90 -2.52
N ASP A 77 -0.43 27.25 -1.24
CA ASP A 77 -0.79 26.32 -0.15
C ASP A 77 -1.97 25.40 -0.50
N ASN A 78 -2.93 25.93 -1.28
CA ASN A 78 -4.08 25.19 -1.77
C ASN A 78 -3.71 24.00 -2.67
N ALA A 79 -2.63 24.09 -3.46
CA ALA A 79 -2.14 23.02 -4.31
C ALA A 79 -1.44 21.93 -3.51
N VAL A 80 -0.69 22.31 -2.46
CA VAL A 80 -0.08 21.36 -1.52
C VAL A 80 -1.16 20.58 -0.77
N MET A 81 -2.18 21.27 -0.24
CA MET A 81 -3.31 20.62 0.43
C MET A 81 -4.10 19.71 -0.51
N ALA A 82 -4.37 20.13 -1.76
CA ALA A 82 -5.03 19.29 -2.74
C ALA A 82 -4.24 18.01 -3.06
N ALA A 83 -2.91 18.12 -3.19
CA ALA A 83 -2.04 16.98 -3.46
C ALA A 83 -1.98 16.00 -2.26
N ILE A 84 -2.06 16.48 -1.02
CA ILE A 84 -2.17 15.63 0.19
C ILE A 84 -3.49 14.84 0.17
N VAL A 85 -4.60 15.50 -0.14
CA VAL A 85 -5.92 14.85 -0.26
C VAL A 85 -5.86 13.76 -1.34
N ILE A 86 -5.34 14.07 -2.52
CA ILE A 86 -5.20 13.11 -3.63
C ILE A 86 -4.30 11.92 -3.25
N SER A 87 -3.20 12.18 -2.53
CA SER A 87 -2.29 11.12 -2.05
C SER A 87 -2.95 10.19 -1.02
N THR A 88 -3.95 10.68 -0.28
CA THR A 88 -4.66 9.89 0.73
C THR A 88 -5.77 9.02 0.14
N ILE A 89 -6.33 9.37 -1.02
CA ILE A 89 -7.39 8.61 -1.70
C ILE A 89 -7.03 7.12 -1.92
N PRO A 90 -5.87 6.74 -2.50
CA PRO A 90 -5.53 5.34 -2.74
C PRO A 90 -5.37 4.54 -1.45
N LEU A 91 -4.83 5.16 -0.38
CA LEU A 91 -4.77 4.56 0.96
C LEU A 91 -6.17 4.24 1.50
N LEU A 92 -7.11 5.17 1.36
CA LEU A 92 -8.50 4.97 1.80
C LEU A 92 -9.20 3.85 1.02
N LEU A 93 -9.02 3.79 -0.30
CA LEU A 93 -9.60 2.72 -1.12
C LEU A 93 -9.10 1.34 -0.68
N ILE A 94 -7.80 1.23 -0.43
CA ILE A 94 -7.18 -0.02 0.00
C ILE A 94 -7.58 -0.36 1.45
N TYR A 95 -7.73 0.64 2.31
CA TYR A 95 -8.25 0.45 3.66
C TYR A 95 -9.67 -0.13 3.64
N ILE A 96 -10.59 0.41 2.83
CA ILE A 96 -11.96 -0.12 2.69
C ILE A 96 -11.93 -1.57 2.21
N PHE A 97 -11.05 -1.88 1.26
CA PHE A 97 -10.89 -3.25 0.76
C PHE A 97 -10.29 -4.20 1.81
N ALA A 98 -9.36 -3.71 2.63
CA ALA A 98 -8.71 -4.48 3.69
C ALA A 98 -9.62 -4.68 4.91
N GLN A 99 -10.48 -3.71 5.23
CA GLN A 99 -11.37 -3.72 6.39
C GLN A 99 -12.23 -4.99 6.43
N ARG A 100 -12.80 -5.42 5.29
CA ARG A 100 -13.57 -6.68 5.22
C ARG A 100 -12.75 -7.93 5.52
N PHE A 101 -11.46 -7.96 5.18
CA PHE A 101 -10.59 -9.12 5.45
C PHE A 101 -10.09 -9.13 6.89
N LEU A 102 -9.80 -7.95 7.44
CA LEU A 102 -9.44 -7.79 8.85
C LEU A 102 -10.59 -8.21 9.76
N LEU A 103 -11.83 -7.78 9.45
CA LEU A 103 -13.03 -8.18 10.18
C LEU A 103 -13.31 -9.68 10.03
N ALA A 104 -13.23 -10.24 8.82
CA ALA A 104 -13.43 -11.68 8.60
C ALA A 104 -12.39 -12.56 9.32
N GLY A 105 -11.13 -12.09 9.39
CA GLY A 105 -10.06 -12.79 10.12
C GLY A 105 -10.30 -12.81 11.63
N MET A 106 -10.82 -11.72 12.20
CA MET A 106 -11.19 -11.65 13.62
C MET A 106 -12.40 -12.55 13.94
N SER A 107 -13.43 -12.58 13.08
CA SER A 107 -14.62 -13.42 13.31
C SER A 107 -14.30 -14.93 13.29
N LEU A 108 -13.38 -15.39 12.43
CA LEU A 108 -12.91 -16.78 12.41
C LEU A 108 -12.12 -17.19 13.67
N GLY A 109 -11.46 -16.23 14.32
CA GLY A 109 -10.79 -16.45 15.61
C GLY A 109 -11.77 -16.48 16.78
N ALA A 110 -12.85 -15.70 16.71
CA ALA A 110 -13.85 -15.55 17.79
C ALA A 110 -14.84 -16.71 17.91
N THR A 111 -15.04 -17.53 16.86
CA THR A 111 -15.90 -18.72 16.92
C THR A 111 -15.17 -19.99 17.37
N LYS A 112 -13.92 -19.87 17.82
CA LYS A 112 -13.19 -20.93 18.51
C LYS A 112 -13.29 -20.72 20.03
N GLU A 113 -14.51 -20.68 20.54
CA GLU A 113 -14.90 -21.07 21.91
C GLU A 113 -16.26 -21.76 21.86
#